data_AF-A0A662K9Q2-F1
#
_entry.id   AF-A0A662K9Q2-F1
#
_cell.length_a   1.000
_cell.length_b   1.000
_cell.length_c   1.000
_cell.angle_alpha   90.00
_cell.angle_beta   90.00
_cell.angle_gamma   90.00
#
_symmetry.space_group_name_H-M   'P 1'
#
loop_
_entity.id
_entity.type
_entity.pdbx_description
1 polymer ?
#
loop_
_entity_poly.entity_id
_entity_poly.type
_entity_poly.pdbx_seq_one_letter_code
_entity_poly.pdbx_strand_id
1 'polypeptide(L)' 'SGVIKSPNIIIKSFRIMGERKLEFIWYWTKGDSRVYTRKTEIAERAMKEGKLVMGKRVKPSIIKY' A
#
# COMPACT_ATOMS: atom_id res chain seq x y z
N SER A 1 13.37 -13.67 19.27
CA SER A 1 11.93 -13.63 19.57
C SER A 1 11.31 -12.48 18.79
N GLY A 2 10.64 -12.76 17.68
CA GLY A 2 10.09 -11.74 16.77
C GLY A 2 8.68 -11.36 17.20
N VAL A 3 8.48 -10.10 17.61
CA VAL A 3 7.15 -9.61 18.00
C VAL A 3 6.34 -9.34 16.74
N ILE A 4 5.38 -10.22 16.46
CA ILE A 4 4.30 -9.97 15.49
C ILE A 4 3.41 -8.88 16.11
N LYS A 5 3.62 -7.63 15.70
CA LYS A 5 2.72 -6.54 16.11
C LYS A 5 1.48 -6.58 15.23
N SER A 6 0.35 -6.93 15.84
CA SER A 6 -0.98 -6.93 15.24
C SER A 6 -1.26 -5.61 14.51
N PRO A 7 -1.85 -5.65 13.30
CA PRO A 7 -2.06 -4.47 12.45
C PRO A 7 -2.96 -3.40 13.08
N ASN A 8 -3.78 -3.77 14.07
CA ASN A 8 -4.71 -2.86 14.75
C ASN A 8 -4.04 -1.83 15.68
N ILE A 9 -2.83 -2.07 16.18
CA ILE A 9 -2.12 -1.10 17.04
C ILE A 9 -1.48 0.03 16.21
N ILE A 10 -1.02 -0.28 14.98
CA ILE A 10 -0.36 0.70 14.11
C ILE A 10 -1.36 1.75 13.60
N ILE A 11 -2.63 1.39 13.46
CA ILE A 11 -3.65 2.27 12.88
C ILE A 11 -4.08 3.38 13.86
N LYS A 12 -4.03 3.15 15.18
CA LYS A 12 -4.51 4.13 16.18
C LYS A 12 -3.53 5.28 16.49
N SER A 13 -2.25 5.13 16.18
CA SER A 13 -1.22 6.15 16.54
C SER A 13 -1.10 7.30 15.53
N PHE A 14 -1.80 7.29 14.40
CA PHE A 14 -1.72 8.35 13.38
C PHE A 14 -2.75 9.48 13.55
N ARG A 15 -3.19 9.72 14.79
CA ARG A 15 -3.93 10.93 15.16
C ARG A 15 -3.00 11.81 15.97
N ILE A 16 -2.15 12.59 15.30
CA ILE A 16 -1.49 13.82 15.82
C ILE A 16 -0.63 14.43 14.70
N MET A 17 -0.90 15.70 14.38
CA MET A 17 -0.08 16.70 13.67
C MET A 17 0.22 16.51 12.18
N GLY A 18 -0.45 17.33 11.34
CA GLY A 18 0.16 18.23 10.34
C GLY A 18 1.12 17.73 9.25
N GLU A 19 1.55 16.47 9.25
CA GLU A 19 2.50 15.94 8.28
C GLU A 19 1.78 15.16 7.19
N ARG A 20 2.18 15.44 5.94
CA ARG A 20 1.63 14.87 4.71
C ARG A 20 1.55 13.35 4.84
N LYS A 21 0.34 12.80 5.07
CA LYS A 21 0.07 11.36 5.12
C LYS A 21 0.70 10.71 3.90
N LEU A 22 1.81 10.01 4.08
CA LEU A 22 2.38 9.16 3.02
C LEU A 22 1.35 8.08 2.75
N GLU A 23 0.78 8.07 1.54
CA GLU A 23 -0.16 7.05 1.13
C GLU A 23 0.62 5.82 0.68
N PHE A 24 0.11 4.65 1.02
CA PHE A 24 0.69 3.39 0.57
C PHE A 24 -0.05 2.93 -0.68
N ILE A 25 0.68 2.67 -1.76
CA ILE A 25 0.13 2.11 -2.99
C ILE A 25 0.78 0.76 -3.28
N TRP A 26 0.02 -0.11 -3.91
CA TRP A 26 0.45 -1.39 -4.45
C TRP A 26 0.49 -1.28 -5.98
N TYR A 27 1.43 -1.97 -6.61
CA TYR A 27 1.47 -2.07 -8.06
C TYR A 27 2.07 -3.38 -8.53
N TRP A 28 1.67 -3.81 -9.72
CA TRP A 28 2.25 -4.97 -10.40
C TRP A 28 2.21 -4.76 -11.92
N THR A 29 2.95 -5.60 -12.64
CA THR A 29 2.96 -5.60 -14.10
C THR A 29 1.86 -6.50 -14.66
N LYS A 30 1.20 -6.01 -15.71
CA LYS A 30 0.24 -6.74 -16.53
C LYS A 30 0.60 -6.50 -17.99
N GLY A 31 1.43 -7.37 -18.55
CA GLY A 31 2.08 -7.12 -19.85
C GLY A 31 2.99 -5.90 -19.76
N ASP A 32 2.89 -5.01 -20.74
CA ASP A 32 3.64 -3.74 -20.80
C ASP A 32 3.08 -2.65 -19.87
N SER A 33 1.94 -2.88 -19.22
CA SER A 33 1.31 -1.91 -18.33
C SER A 33 1.59 -2.17 -16.85
N ARG A 34 1.64 -1.10 -16.04
CA ARG A 34 1.64 -1.18 -14.57
C ARG A 34 0.26 -0.85 -14.03
N VAL A 35 -0.28 -1.74 -13.21
CA VAL A 35 -1.55 -1.52 -12.50
C VAL A 35 -1.22 -0.99 -11.11
N TYR A 36 -1.82 0.14 -10.72
CA TYR A 36 -1.64 0.76 -9.41
C TYR A 36 -2.96 0.69 -8.63
N THR A 37 -2.89 0.38 -7.34
CA THR A 37 -4.05 0.37 -6.45
C THR A 37 -3.68 0.82 -5.04
N ARG A 38 -4.61 1.47 -4.35
CA ARG A 38 -4.52 1.73 -2.89
C ARG A 38 -5.20 0.65 -2.06
N LYS A 39 -6.03 -0.19 -2.70
CA LYS A 39 -6.82 -1.22 -2.02
C LYS A 39 -5.98 -2.47 -1.82
N THR A 40 -5.72 -2.82 -0.57
CA THR A 40 -4.96 -4.02 -0.20
C THR A 40 -5.63 -5.29 -0.69
N GLU A 41 -6.96 -5.38 -0.65
CA GLU A 41 -7.71 -6.56 -1.12
C GLU A 41 -7.43 -6.90 -2.60
N ILE A 42 -7.27 -5.88 -3.45
CA ILE A 42 -6.94 -6.07 -4.86
C ILE A 42 -5.49 -6.54 -5.01
N ALA A 43 -4.58 -5.99 -4.20
CA ALA A 43 -3.18 -6.41 -4.17
C ALA A 43 -3.05 -7.87 -3.72
N GLU A 44 -3.78 -8.28 -2.69
CA GLU A 44 -3.81 -9.66 -2.21
C GLU A 44 -4.39 -10.62 -3.25
N ARG A 45 -5.46 -10.22 -3.95
CA ARG A 45 -5.99 -11.02 -5.06
C ARG A 45 -4.95 -11.20 -6.17
N ALA A 46 -4.27 -10.13 -6.57
CA ALA A 46 -3.22 -10.20 -7.58
C ALA A 46 -2.06 -11.11 -7.15
N MET A 47 -1.67 -11.08 -5.86
CA MET A 47 -0.69 -12.03 -5.32
C MET A 47 -1.17 -13.49 -5.42
N LYS A 48 -2.44 -13.76 -5.10
CA LYS A 48 -3.04 -15.10 -5.25
C LYS A 48 -3.09 -15.58 -6.70
N GLU A 49 -3.23 -14.65 -7.64
CA GLU A 49 -3.14 -14.92 -9.09
C GLU A 49 -1.69 -15.09 -9.60
N GLY A 50 -0.70 -15.10 -8.70
CA GLY A 50 0.72 -15.27 -9.04
C GLY A 50 1.39 -14.02 -9.58
N LYS A 51 0.79 -12.84 -9.43
CA LYS A 51 1.41 -11.56 -9.84
C LYS A 51 2.45 -11.12 -8.82
N LEU A 52 3.56 -10.60 -9.32
CA LEU A 52 4.56 -9.94 -8.49
C LEU A 52 4.06 -8.54 -8.09
N VAL A 53 3.50 -8.44 -6.90
CA VAL A 53 2.96 -7.19 -6.35
C VAL A 53 4.01 -6.49 -5.47
N MET A 54 4.21 -5.20 -5.73
CA MET A 54 5.15 -4.35 -5.01
C MET A 54 4.44 -3.21 -4.29
N GLY A 55 4.91 -2.90 -3.08
CA GLY A 55 4.44 -1.76 -2.29
C GLY A 55 5.32 -0.52 -2.49
N LYS A 56 4.71 0.66 -2.62
CA LYS A 56 5.40 1.95 -2.73
C LYS A 56 4.73 2.98 -1.81
N ARG A 57 5.55 3.71 -1.05
CA ARG A 57 5.09 4.89 -0.30
C ARG A 57 5.10 6.10 -1.23
N VAL A 58 3.99 6.82 -1.31
CA VAL A 58 3.84 7.96 -2.20
C VAL A 58 3.35 9.18 -1.43
N LYS A 59 3.85 10.36 -1.83
CA LYS A 59 3.33 11.62 -1.33
C LYS A 59 1.97 11.88 -2.00
N PRO A 60 0.94 12.28 -1.23
CA PRO A 60 -0.42 12.45 -1.74
C PRO A 60 -0.51 13.49 -2.87
N SER A 61 0.41 14.45 -2.91
CA SER A 61 0.46 15.50 -3.94
C SER A 61 0.96 15.06 -5.32
N ILE A 62 1.48 13.83 -5.46
CA ILE A 62 2.14 13.37 -6.70
C ILE A 62 1.21 12.51 -7.56
N ILE A 63 0.08 12.05 -7.02
CA ILE A 63 -0.86 11.19 -7.77
C ILE A 63 -2.19 11.93 -7.93
N LYS A 64 -2.34 12.67 -9.04
CA LYS A 64 -3.65 13.05 -9.56
C LYS A 64 -4.15 11.87 -10.40
N TYR A 65 -5.34 11.38 -10.06
CA TYR A 65 -6.09 10.38 -10.82
C TYR A 65 -6.73 11.02 -12.05
#